data_AF-A0A1G4T4A9-F1
#
_entry.id   AF-A0A1G4T4A9-F1
#
_cell.length_a   1.000
_cell.length_b   1.000
_cell.length_c   1.000
_cell.angle_alpha   90.00
_cell.angle_beta   90.00
_cell.angle_gamma   90.00
#
_symmetry.space_group_name_H-M   'P 1'
#
loop_
_entity.id
_entity.type
_entity.pdbx_description
1 polymer ?
#
loop_
_entity_poly.entity_id
_entity_poly.type
_entity_poly.pdbx_seq_one_letter_code
_entity_poly.pdbx_strand_id
1 'polypeptide(L)'
;MKHDSMLEEVPVEQAVGMVLAHDLTQIIPGKFKGRLFKKGHVIREEDIPALLSIGKEHIYTLRLAQGYLHEDEAALRMAKAAHGAGITLTEPHEGKVTLKSAIRGLVKIDKDRIDQVNSLDQVIMSTVKTNTVAEPGRSLMGTRVIPLVIEEERITAVERIAASAGYPIVEVKPFRPLRAGLITTGSEVFKGRIEDQFGPAVRNKLVALGSEVIEQRFAPDDSETIAQEIRRFLEEDRADLILVTGGMSVDPDDRTPGAIKRAGASVVSYGTPMLPGSMLLMGYLDGVPIMGLPGCVMHDPYTSFDVLLPRICAGETITRTDITELGYGGLYGC
;
A
#
# COMPACT_ATOMS: atom_id res chain seq x y z
N MET A 1 -6.44 29.57 -21.96
CA MET A 1 -5.63 30.71 -22.47
C MET A 1 -4.42 30.14 -23.19
N LYS A 2 -4.04 30.71 -24.34
CA LYS A 2 -3.02 30.16 -25.26
C LYS A 2 -1.66 30.03 -24.57
N HIS A 3 -1.01 28.87 -24.72
CA HIS A 3 0.38 28.61 -24.29
C HIS A 3 1.42 29.57 -24.90
N ASP A 4 1.05 30.35 -25.92
CA ASP A 4 1.93 31.31 -26.60
C ASP A 4 2.46 32.46 -25.73
N SER A 5 1.85 32.74 -24.56
CA SER A 5 2.27 33.89 -23.74
C SER A 5 3.41 33.61 -22.75
N MET A 6 4.00 32.40 -22.76
CA MET A 6 5.04 32.00 -21.80
C MET A 6 6.37 31.61 -22.46
N LEU A 7 6.45 31.70 -23.79
CA LEU A 7 7.69 31.50 -24.53
C LEU A 7 8.34 32.85 -24.76
N GLU A 8 9.52 33.05 -24.16
CA GLU A 8 10.34 34.23 -24.37
C GLU A 8 11.61 33.83 -25.12
N GLU A 9 11.87 34.50 -26.24
CA GLU A 9 13.15 34.38 -26.93
C GLU A 9 14.20 35.20 -26.18
N VAL A 10 15.21 34.53 -25.65
CA VAL A 10 16.29 35.16 -24.90
C VAL A 10 17.65 34.80 -25.51
N PRO A 11 18.64 35.70 -25.47
CA PRO A 11 20.02 35.36 -25.79
C PRO A 11 20.50 34.21 -24.91
N VAL A 12 21.23 33.25 -25.49
CA VAL A 12 21.69 32.06 -24.78
C VAL A 12 22.51 32.42 -23.54
N GLU A 13 23.34 33.47 -23.60
CA GLU A 13 24.16 33.91 -22.48
C GLU A 13 23.34 34.40 -21.28
N GLN A 14 22.10 34.82 -21.51
CA GLN A 14 21.19 35.35 -20.48
C GLN A 14 20.17 34.31 -20.00
N ALA A 15 20.22 33.10 -20.56
CA ALA A 15 19.23 32.06 -20.32
C ALA A 15 19.55 31.14 -19.14
N VAL A 16 20.67 31.36 -18.44
CA VAL A 16 21.07 30.56 -17.27
C VAL A 16 19.98 30.63 -16.19
N GLY A 17 19.56 29.45 -15.71
CA GLY A 17 18.47 29.28 -14.74
C GLY A 17 17.08 29.20 -15.37
N MET A 18 16.93 29.41 -16.68
CA MET A 18 15.64 29.29 -17.38
C MET A 18 15.42 27.86 -17.91
N VAL A 19 14.16 27.51 -18.18
CA VAL A 19 13.76 26.17 -18.64
C VAL A 19 13.62 26.13 -20.15
N LEU A 20 14.21 25.13 -20.81
CA LEU A 20 14.04 24.90 -22.25
C LEU A 20 12.60 24.50 -22.58
N ALA A 21 11.98 25.24 -23.50
CA ALA A 21 10.60 24.96 -23.90
C ALA A 21 10.44 23.82 -24.94
N HIS A 22 11.52 23.39 -25.58
CA HIS A 22 11.53 22.34 -26.59
C HIS A 22 12.88 21.62 -26.65
N ASP A 23 12.91 20.50 -27.36
CA ASP A 23 14.12 19.70 -27.55
C ASP A 23 15.10 20.38 -28.49
N LEU A 24 16.38 20.40 -28.10
CA LEU A 24 17.45 20.90 -28.95
C LEU A 24 18.26 19.72 -29.47
N THR A 25 18.32 19.60 -30.79
CA THR A 25 19.01 18.50 -31.49
C THR A 25 20.32 19.00 -32.06
N GLN A 26 21.40 18.27 -31.82
CA GLN A 26 22.69 18.49 -32.47
C GLN A 26 22.78 17.64 -33.73
N ILE A 27 23.24 18.26 -34.82
CA ILE A 27 23.50 17.59 -36.08
C ILE A 27 24.94 17.91 -36.48
N ILE A 28 25.81 16.90 -36.45
CA ILE A 28 27.18 16.96 -36.96
C ILE A 28 27.22 16.11 -38.23
N PRO A 29 27.28 16.73 -39.43
CA PRO A 29 27.28 16.00 -40.71
C PRO A 29 28.32 14.87 -40.73
N GLY A 30 27.87 13.66 -41.02
CA GLY A 30 28.72 12.47 -41.11
C GLY A 30 29.22 11.88 -39.78
N LYS A 31 28.87 12.46 -38.62
CA LYS A 31 29.33 11.97 -37.30
C LYS A 31 28.20 11.69 -36.29
N PHE A 32 27.20 12.57 -36.18
CA PHE A 32 26.18 12.43 -35.12
C PHE A 32 24.90 13.19 -35.45
N LYS A 33 23.73 12.59 -35.17
CA LYS A 33 22.43 13.26 -35.15
C LYS A 33 21.65 12.76 -33.95
N GLY A 34 21.44 13.62 -32.97
CA GLY A 34 20.79 13.24 -31.72
C GLY A 34 20.39 14.44 -30.87
N ARG A 35 19.50 14.20 -29.91
CA ARG A 35 19.05 15.21 -28.95
C ARG A 35 20.23 15.60 -28.05
N LEU A 36 20.57 16.89 -28.04
CA LEU A 36 21.61 17.45 -27.19
C LEU A 36 21.02 17.91 -25.85
N PHE A 37 19.88 18.59 -25.90
CA PHE A 37 19.14 19.02 -24.71
C PHE A 37 17.67 18.65 -24.76
N LYS A 38 17.13 18.37 -23.58
CA LYS A 38 15.75 17.97 -23.34
C LYS A 38 14.86 19.21 -23.13
N LYS A 39 13.65 19.23 -23.70
CA LYS A 39 12.57 20.07 -23.19
C LYS A 39 12.42 19.85 -21.68
N GLY A 40 12.33 20.93 -20.91
CA GLY A 40 12.30 20.91 -19.44
C GLY A 40 13.68 21.04 -18.77
N HIS A 41 14.78 21.04 -19.52
CA HIS A 41 16.13 21.23 -18.96
C HIS A 41 16.32 22.66 -18.44
N VAL A 42 16.84 22.79 -17.22
CA VAL A 42 17.24 24.08 -16.63
C VAL A 42 18.66 24.39 -17.10
N ILE A 43 18.82 25.49 -17.83
CA ILE A 43 20.10 25.87 -18.46
C ILE A 43 21.11 26.29 -17.39
N ARG A 44 22.31 25.74 -17.47
CA ARG A 44 23.45 26.05 -16.60
C ARG A 44 24.53 26.80 -17.36
N GLU A 45 25.44 27.46 -16.65
CA GLU A 45 26.58 28.15 -17.29
C GLU A 45 27.42 27.20 -18.16
N GLU A 46 27.55 25.94 -17.75
CA GLU A 46 28.27 24.89 -18.50
C GLU A 46 27.60 24.49 -19.83
N ASP A 47 26.31 24.77 -20.01
CA ASP A 47 25.57 24.42 -21.23
C ASP A 47 25.77 25.45 -22.36
N ILE A 48 26.21 26.67 -22.02
CA ILE A 48 26.29 27.83 -22.93
C ILE A 48 27.14 27.51 -24.17
N PRO A 49 28.38 26.97 -24.06
CA PRO A 49 29.19 26.67 -25.23
C PRO A 49 28.56 25.59 -26.12
N ALA A 50 27.88 24.61 -25.52
CA ALA A 50 27.23 23.54 -26.26
C ALA A 50 26.01 24.05 -27.05
N LEU A 51 25.20 24.94 -26.44
CA LEU A 51 24.09 25.63 -27.09
C LEU A 51 24.58 26.50 -28.27
N LEU A 52 25.63 27.30 -28.07
CA LEU A 52 26.23 28.10 -29.14
C LEU A 52 26.80 27.21 -30.26
N SER A 53 27.41 26.07 -29.92
CA SER A 53 27.99 25.14 -30.91
C SER A 53 26.97 24.52 -31.87
N ILE A 54 25.68 24.49 -31.49
CA ILE A 54 24.58 24.05 -32.34
C ILE A 54 23.87 25.21 -33.07
N GLY A 55 24.50 26.39 -33.08
CA GLY A 55 24.02 27.58 -33.79
C GLY A 55 22.85 28.28 -33.10
N LYS A 56 22.69 28.10 -31.79
CA LYS A 56 21.67 28.80 -31.00
C LYS A 56 22.29 30.04 -30.36
N GLU A 57 22.08 31.19 -30.99
CA GLU A 57 22.34 32.52 -30.41
C GLU A 57 21.20 32.93 -29.46
N HIS A 58 19.98 32.50 -29.79
CA HIS A 58 18.77 32.74 -29.00
C HIS A 58 18.04 31.41 -28.78
N ILE A 59 17.41 31.29 -27.62
CA ILE A 59 16.60 30.13 -27.26
C ILE A 59 15.24 30.58 -26.73
N TYR A 60 14.21 29.82 -27.06
CA TYR A 60 12.89 29.99 -26.47
C TYR A 60 12.90 29.33 -25.10
N THR A 61 12.98 30.18 -24.09
CA THR A 61 12.88 29.77 -22.70
C THR A 61 11.46 29.93 -22.22
N LEU A 62 11.12 29.13 -21.22
CA LEU A 62 9.88 29.27 -20.51
C LEU A 62 10.13 30.20 -19.32
N ARG A 63 9.66 31.45 -19.41
CA ARG A 63 9.60 32.34 -18.25
C ARG A 63 8.32 32.06 -17.51
N LEU A 64 8.44 31.43 -16.33
CA LEU A 64 7.28 31.20 -15.47
C LEU A 64 6.70 32.55 -15.04
N ALA A 65 5.45 32.81 -15.41
CA ALA A 65 4.72 33.94 -14.88
C ALA A 65 4.51 33.75 -13.36
N GLN A 66 4.40 34.85 -12.62
CA GLN A 66 4.07 34.80 -11.20
C GLN A 66 2.79 33.98 -10.98
N GLY A 67 2.81 33.02 -10.05
CA GLY A 67 1.70 32.11 -9.78
C GLY A 67 1.66 30.84 -10.64
N TYR A 68 2.72 30.54 -11.41
CA TYR A 68 2.89 29.29 -12.14
C TYR A 68 4.12 28.52 -11.66
N LEU A 69 4.02 27.19 -11.69
CA LEU A 69 5.09 26.26 -11.32
C LEU A 69 5.51 25.41 -12.51
N HIS A 70 6.79 25.04 -12.56
CA HIS A 70 7.26 23.99 -13.45
C HIS A 70 6.74 22.61 -12.98
N GLU A 71 6.55 21.68 -13.93
CA GLU A 71 5.97 20.37 -13.67
C GLU A 71 6.69 19.55 -12.57
N ASP A 72 8.02 19.60 -12.56
CA ASP A 72 8.83 18.83 -11.60
C ASP A 72 8.71 19.40 -10.18
N GLU A 73 8.61 20.72 -10.05
CA GLU A 73 8.39 21.37 -8.76
C GLU A 73 7.00 21.05 -8.23
N ALA A 74 5.98 21.14 -9.10
CA ALA A 74 4.60 20.77 -8.78
C ALA A 74 4.50 19.31 -8.31
N ALA A 75 5.09 18.38 -9.06
CA ALA A 75 5.08 16.95 -8.74
C ALA A 75 5.76 16.64 -7.40
N LEU A 76 6.87 17.33 -7.11
CA LEU A 76 7.57 17.20 -5.83
C LEU A 76 6.76 17.73 -4.65
N ARG A 77 6.13 18.91 -4.80
CA ARG A 77 5.25 19.48 -3.77
C ARG A 77 4.08 18.57 -3.46
N MET A 78 3.40 18.06 -4.49
CA MET A 78 2.33 17.08 -4.35
C MET A 78 2.80 15.82 -3.60
N ALA A 79 3.98 15.29 -3.94
CA ALA A 79 4.52 14.10 -3.30
C ALA A 79 4.86 14.35 -1.82
N LYS A 80 5.47 15.50 -1.51
CA LYS A 80 5.77 15.94 -0.14
C LYS A 80 4.51 16.12 0.71
N ALA A 81 3.46 16.69 0.14
CA ALA A 81 2.20 16.88 0.84
C ALA A 81 1.53 15.55 1.18
N ALA A 82 1.62 14.56 0.29
CA ALA A 82 0.89 13.30 0.42
C ALA A 82 1.58 12.25 1.31
N HIS A 83 2.92 12.22 1.37
CA HIS A 83 3.63 11.11 2.03
C HIS A 83 3.62 11.20 3.56
N GLY A 84 3.55 10.03 4.18
CA GLY A 84 3.68 9.81 5.60
C GLY A 84 4.94 9.04 5.98
N ALA A 85 4.86 8.33 7.10
CA ALA A 85 5.92 7.45 7.57
C ALA A 85 6.12 6.24 6.64
N GLY A 86 7.35 5.72 6.63
CA GLY A 86 7.69 4.49 5.89
C GLY A 86 7.77 4.67 4.37
N ILE A 87 7.92 5.89 3.87
CA ILE A 87 7.98 6.21 2.43
C ILE A 87 9.29 6.91 2.07
N THR A 88 9.81 6.61 0.88
CA THR A 88 10.88 7.37 0.20
C THR A 88 10.36 7.96 -1.11
N LEU A 89 10.89 9.10 -1.52
CA LEU A 89 10.55 9.76 -2.78
C LEU A 89 11.66 9.55 -3.80
N THR A 90 11.30 9.40 -5.07
CA THR A 90 12.25 9.57 -6.17
C THR A 90 12.49 11.03 -6.46
N GLU A 91 13.58 11.35 -7.14
CA GLU A 91 13.75 12.66 -7.77
C GLU A 91 12.65 12.91 -8.82
N PRO A 92 12.23 14.16 -9.01
CA PRO A 92 11.33 14.54 -10.10
C PRO A 92 11.93 14.23 -11.47
N HIS A 93 11.12 13.70 -12.37
CA HIS A 93 11.50 13.50 -13.76
C HIS A 93 10.27 13.49 -14.67
N GLU A 94 10.21 14.42 -15.63
CA GLU A 94 9.08 14.60 -16.56
C GLU A 94 7.75 14.80 -15.84
N GLY A 95 7.75 15.69 -14.84
CA GLY A 95 6.57 16.05 -14.07
C GLY A 95 6.06 14.92 -13.19
N LYS A 96 6.88 13.91 -12.90
CA LYS A 96 6.51 12.73 -12.10
C LYS A 96 7.43 12.55 -10.89
N VAL A 97 6.82 12.28 -9.74
CA VAL A 97 7.51 11.76 -8.54
C VAL A 97 6.84 10.46 -8.09
N THR A 98 7.65 9.46 -7.74
CA THR A 98 7.16 8.17 -7.25
C THR A 98 7.44 8.04 -5.76
N LEU A 99 6.39 7.72 -4.99
CA LEU A 99 6.49 7.34 -3.58
C LEU A 99 6.73 5.82 -3.54
N LYS A 100 7.81 5.41 -2.88
CA LYS A 100 8.21 4.02 -2.70
C LYS A 100 8.17 3.64 -1.22
N SER A 101 7.94 2.35 -0.94
CA SER A 101 8.04 1.83 0.41
C SER A 101 9.48 1.93 0.90
N ALA A 102 9.71 2.53 2.06
CA ALA A 102 11.02 2.53 2.72
C ALA A 102 11.25 1.23 3.52
N ILE A 103 10.15 0.65 4.00
CA ILE A 103 10.14 -0.51 4.90
C ILE A 103 9.26 -1.62 4.33
N ARG A 104 9.33 -2.78 4.96
CA ARG A 104 8.32 -3.81 4.81
C ARG A 104 7.13 -3.51 5.71
N GLY A 105 5.91 -3.54 5.19
CA GLY A 105 4.73 -3.22 5.99
C GLY A 105 3.41 -3.15 5.24
N LEU A 106 2.38 -2.64 5.92
CA LEU A 106 1.04 -2.46 5.36
C LEU A 106 0.88 -1.05 4.81
N VAL A 107 0.55 -0.96 3.52
CA VAL A 107 0.26 0.30 2.86
C VAL A 107 -1.11 0.81 3.29
N LYS A 108 -1.17 2.03 3.80
CA LYS A 108 -2.42 2.74 4.11
C LYS A 108 -2.55 3.94 3.18
N ILE A 109 -3.67 3.98 2.47
CA ILE A 109 -4.02 5.04 1.54
C ILE A 109 -5.41 5.55 1.88
N ASP A 110 -5.53 6.87 1.94
CA ASP A 110 -6.81 7.58 2.05
C ASP A 110 -7.42 7.77 0.66
N LYS A 111 -8.37 6.91 0.32
CA LYS A 111 -9.02 6.90 -1.01
C LYS A 111 -9.75 8.21 -1.28
N ASP A 112 -10.46 8.75 -0.30
CA ASP A 112 -11.32 9.92 -0.52
C ASP A 112 -10.50 11.18 -0.80
N ARG A 113 -9.36 11.34 -0.13
CA ARG A 113 -8.42 12.43 -0.45
C ARG A 113 -7.71 12.24 -1.79
N ILE A 114 -7.39 11.01 -2.18
CA ILE A 114 -6.87 10.72 -3.53
C ILE A 114 -7.90 11.12 -4.60
N ASP A 115 -9.18 10.79 -4.41
CA ASP A 115 -10.24 11.13 -5.35
C ASP A 115 -10.47 12.65 -5.42
N GLN A 116 -10.42 13.35 -4.28
CA GLN A 116 -10.49 14.81 -4.24
C GLN A 116 -9.33 15.46 -5.00
N VAL A 117 -8.10 14.98 -4.83
CA VAL A 117 -6.95 15.49 -5.58
C VAL A 117 -7.12 15.23 -7.08
N ASN A 118 -7.53 14.03 -7.47
CA ASN A 118 -7.76 13.67 -8.88
C ASN A 118 -8.95 14.40 -9.51
N SER A 119 -9.82 15.04 -8.71
CA SER A 119 -10.88 15.91 -9.22
C SER A 119 -10.37 17.29 -9.67
N LEU A 120 -9.14 17.67 -9.29
CA LEU A 120 -8.48 18.89 -9.75
C LEU A 120 -7.93 18.68 -11.17
N ASP A 121 -8.24 19.60 -12.08
CA ASP A 121 -7.82 19.48 -13.48
C ASP A 121 -6.29 19.39 -13.63
N GLN A 122 -5.82 18.56 -14.54
CA GLN A 122 -4.39 18.35 -14.88
C GLN A 122 -3.50 17.81 -13.76
N VAL A 123 -4.07 17.41 -12.62
CA VAL A 123 -3.37 16.79 -11.50
C VAL A 123 -3.68 15.30 -11.47
N ILE A 124 -2.65 14.46 -11.28
CA ILE A 124 -2.79 13.01 -11.24
C ILE A 124 -2.07 12.46 -10.00
N MET A 125 -2.79 11.64 -9.24
CA MET A 125 -2.28 10.75 -8.21
C MET A 125 -2.81 9.33 -8.44
N SER A 126 -1.93 8.42 -8.84
CA SER A 126 -2.26 6.99 -8.98
C SER A 126 -1.60 6.19 -7.87
N THR A 127 -2.35 5.31 -7.20
CA THR A 127 -1.87 4.50 -6.07
C THR A 127 -2.08 3.01 -6.29
N VAL A 128 -1.35 2.17 -5.56
CA VAL A 128 -1.78 0.79 -5.27
C VAL A 128 -3.06 0.79 -4.43
N LYS A 129 -3.69 -0.37 -4.23
CA LYS A 129 -4.81 -0.47 -3.28
C LYS A 129 -4.31 -0.30 -1.84
N THR A 130 -5.11 0.34 -0.99
CA THR A 130 -4.92 0.32 0.47
C THR A 130 -4.92 -1.12 0.99
N ASN A 131 -4.32 -1.38 2.15
CA ASN A 131 -4.13 -2.70 2.76
C ASN A 131 -3.23 -3.67 1.96
N THR A 132 -2.45 -3.16 1.01
CA THR A 132 -1.46 -3.96 0.30
C THR A 132 -0.22 -4.15 1.16
N VAL A 133 0.33 -5.37 1.21
CA VAL A 133 1.66 -5.62 1.80
C VAL A 133 2.75 -5.14 0.84
N ALA A 134 3.65 -4.28 1.32
CA ALA A 134 4.75 -3.75 0.52
C ALA A 134 6.11 -4.19 1.07
N GLU A 135 7.03 -4.48 0.14
CA GLU A 135 8.46 -4.67 0.42
C GLU A 135 9.21 -3.35 0.18
N PRO A 136 10.38 -3.13 0.83
CA PRO A 136 11.23 -1.97 0.57
C PRO A 136 11.52 -1.78 -0.93
N GLY A 137 11.42 -0.54 -1.40
CA GLY A 137 11.62 -0.16 -2.80
C GLY A 137 10.40 -0.34 -3.72
N ARG A 138 9.33 -1.01 -3.27
CA ARG A 138 8.08 -1.14 -4.05
C ARG A 138 7.46 0.23 -4.29
N SER A 139 7.10 0.54 -5.53
CA SER A 139 6.34 1.74 -5.88
C SER A 139 4.90 1.65 -5.35
N LEU A 140 4.45 2.69 -4.64
CA LEU A 140 3.15 2.74 -3.97
C LEU A 140 2.22 3.79 -4.59
N MET A 141 2.78 4.93 -4.97
CA MET A 141 2.04 6.03 -5.59
C MET A 141 2.92 6.78 -6.59
N GLY A 142 2.32 7.30 -7.65
CA GLY A 142 2.93 8.28 -8.54
C GLY A 142 2.12 9.57 -8.56
N THR A 143 2.79 10.71 -8.38
CA THR A 143 2.25 12.04 -8.68
C THR A 143 2.62 12.43 -10.09
N ARG A 144 1.72 13.12 -10.80
CA ARG A 144 2.03 13.73 -12.09
C ARG A 144 1.19 14.98 -12.34
N VAL A 145 1.77 15.97 -13.00
CA VAL A 145 1.01 17.04 -13.67
C VAL A 145 1.06 16.86 -15.19
N ILE A 146 -0.03 17.20 -15.88
CA ILE A 146 -0.15 17.01 -17.33
C ILE A 146 0.62 18.06 -18.15
N PRO A 147 0.46 19.37 -17.91
CA PRO A 147 1.21 20.39 -18.64
C PRO A 147 2.60 20.60 -18.05
N LEU A 148 3.50 21.14 -18.87
CA LEU A 148 4.84 21.56 -18.44
C LEU A 148 4.81 22.63 -17.33
N VAL A 149 3.72 23.40 -17.29
CA VAL A 149 3.49 24.46 -16.31
C VAL A 149 2.06 24.43 -15.79
N ILE A 150 1.90 24.68 -14.50
CA ILE A 150 0.61 24.61 -13.81
C ILE A 150 0.44 25.79 -12.85
N GLU A 151 -0.80 26.25 -12.64
CA GLU A 151 -1.06 27.28 -11.63
C GLU A 151 -0.69 26.78 -10.22
N GLU A 152 0.09 27.59 -9.50
CA GLU A 152 0.52 27.30 -8.14
C GLU A 152 -0.68 27.08 -7.20
N GLU A 153 -1.76 27.86 -7.38
CA GLU A 153 -2.99 27.73 -6.58
C GLU A 153 -3.56 26.31 -6.61
N ARG A 154 -3.39 25.60 -7.75
CA ARG A 154 -3.87 24.22 -7.89
C ARG A 154 -3.05 23.26 -7.04
N ILE A 155 -1.73 23.45 -6.97
CA ILE A 155 -0.85 22.68 -6.09
C ILE A 155 -1.09 23.03 -4.62
N THR A 156 -1.36 24.30 -4.32
CA THR A 156 -1.80 24.70 -2.97
C THR A 156 -3.13 24.05 -2.58
N ALA A 157 -4.07 23.84 -3.51
CA ALA A 157 -5.28 23.09 -3.24
C ALA A 157 -4.99 21.62 -2.90
N VAL A 158 -4.05 20.97 -3.61
CA VAL A 158 -3.56 19.62 -3.27
C VAL A 158 -3.00 19.58 -1.85
N GLU A 159 -2.15 20.55 -1.49
CA GLU A 159 -1.55 20.65 -0.16
C GLU A 159 -2.62 20.81 0.94
N ARG A 160 -3.67 21.61 0.69
CA ARG A 160 -4.80 21.75 1.63
C ARG A 160 -5.59 20.45 1.79
N ILE A 161 -5.87 19.73 0.70
CA ILE A 161 -6.55 18.43 0.76
C ILE A 161 -5.69 17.43 1.54
N ALA A 162 -4.38 17.40 1.30
CA ALA A 162 -3.48 16.52 2.04
C ALA A 162 -3.46 16.84 3.54
N ALA A 163 -3.46 18.11 3.90
CA ALA A 163 -3.51 18.59 5.28
C ALA A 163 -4.91 18.55 5.92
N SER A 164 -5.97 18.15 5.21
CA SER A 164 -7.34 18.21 5.72
C SER A 164 -7.64 17.18 6.81
N ALA A 165 -6.72 16.26 7.08
CA ALA A 165 -6.83 15.25 8.14
C ALA A 165 -5.54 15.20 8.96
N GLY A 166 -5.65 14.77 10.22
CA GLY A 166 -4.50 14.63 11.14
C GLY A 166 -3.56 13.45 10.84
N TYR A 167 -3.66 12.85 9.65
CA TYR A 167 -2.86 11.71 9.20
C TYR A 167 -2.56 11.83 7.69
N PRO A 168 -1.45 11.27 7.20
CA PRO A 168 -1.00 11.42 5.80
C PRO A 168 -1.96 10.77 4.79
N ILE A 169 -1.85 11.12 3.51
CA ILE A 169 -2.63 10.46 2.43
C ILE A 169 -2.12 9.04 2.21
N VAL A 170 -0.79 8.86 2.21
CA VAL A 170 -0.15 7.55 2.03
C VAL A 170 0.88 7.33 3.12
N GLU A 171 0.84 6.18 3.79
CA GLU A 171 1.87 5.74 4.72
C GLU A 171 2.09 4.22 4.61
N VAL A 172 3.21 3.74 5.16
CA VAL A 172 3.46 2.32 5.34
C VAL A 172 3.61 2.04 6.82
N LYS A 173 2.66 1.30 7.38
CA LYS A 173 2.69 0.87 8.79
C LYS A 173 3.61 -0.34 8.94
N PRO A 174 4.60 -0.32 9.86
CA PRO A 174 5.43 -1.49 10.12
C PRO A 174 4.59 -2.63 10.69
N PHE A 175 4.99 -3.86 10.39
CA PHE A 175 4.43 -5.02 11.10
C PHE A 175 5.06 -5.15 12.49
N ARG A 176 4.21 -5.50 13.45
CA ARG A 176 4.59 -5.90 14.80
C ARG A 176 4.65 -7.43 14.82
N PRO A 177 5.78 -8.03 15.23
CA PRO A 177 5.83 -9.46 15.51
C PRO A 177 4.74 -9.84 16.52
N LEU A 178 3.90 -10.82 16.18
CA LEU A 178 2.88 -11.36 17.08
C LEU A 178 3.25 -12.78 17.50
N ARG A 179 3.00 -13.08 18.77
CA ARG A 179 3.08 -14.42 19.34
C ARG A 179 1.72 -15.10 19.26
N ALA A 180 1.53 -15.96 18.27
CA ALA A 180 0.24 -16.62 18.01
C ALA A 180 0.13 -17.97 18.74
N GLY A 181 -0.98 -18.17 19.44
CA GLY A 181 -1.42 -19.49 19.89
C GLY A 181 -2.22 -20.18 18.78
N LEU A 182 -1.91 -21.43 18.46
CA LEU A 182 -2.64 -22.19 17.44
C LEU A 182 -3.34 -23.40 18.06
N ILE A 183 -4.63 -23.54 17.76
CA ILE A 183 -5.41 -24.74 18.08
C ILE A 183 -5.77 -25.43 16.77
N THR A 184 -5.35 -26.68 16.60
CA THR A 184 -5.81 -27.54 15.51
C THR A 184 -6.86 -28.51 16.06
N THR A 185 -8.09 -28.37 15.59
CA THR A 185 -9.23 -29.24 15.91
C THR A 185 -9.34 -30.40 14.91
N GLY A 186 -10.28 -31.31 15.16
CA GLY A 186 -10.46 -32.52 14.35
C GLY A 186 -10.03 -33.77 15.12
N SER A 187 -11.00 -34.63 15.42
CA SER A 187 -10.79 -35.87 16.18
C SER A 187 -9.80 -36.83 15.53
N GLU A 188 -9.68 -36.82 14.21
CA GLU A 188 -8.73 -37.59 13.41
C GLU A 188 -7.29 -37.10 13.57
N VAL A 189 -7.06 -35.79 13.63
CA VAL A 189 -5.74 -35.21 13.89
C VAL A 189 -5.36 -35.46 15.36
N PHE A 190 -6.29 -35.17 16.28
CA PHE A 190 -6.08 -35.36 17.72
C PHE A 190 -5.75 -36.80 18.09
N LYS A 191 -6.37 -37.79 17.44
CA LYS A 191 -6.11 -39.23 17.67
C LYS A 191 -4.94 -39.77 16.84
N GLY A 192 -4.24 -38.92 16.07
CA GLY A 192 -3.10 -39.31 15.24
C GLY A 192 -3.46 -40.24 14.07
N ARG A 193 -4.70 -40.17 13.57
CA ARG A 193 -5.16 -40.95 12.41
C ARG A 193 -4.69 -40.34 11.09
N ILE A 194 -4.53 -39.01 11.06
CA ILE A 194 -3.95 -38.26 9.95
C ILE A 194 -2.89 -37.31 10.49
N GLU A 195 -1.96 -36.91 9.62
CA GLU A 195 -0.95 -35.89 9.92
C GLU A 195 -1.54 -34.48 9.79
N ASP A 196 -1.15 -33.58 10.67
CA ASP A 196 -1.56 -32.18 10.60
C ASP A 196 -0.88 -31.43 9.45
N GLN A 197 -1.68 -30.86 8.57
CA GLN A 197 -1.23 -29.99 7.47
C GLN A 197 -1.59 -28.52 7.72
N PHE A 198 -2.44 -28.22 8.71
CA PHE A 198 -2.86 -26.86 9.03
C PHE A 198 -1.77 -26.09 9.76
N GLY A 199 -1.13 -26.72 10.75
CA GLY A 199 -0.05 -26.14 11.54
C GLY A 199 1.08 -25.56 10.69
N PRO A 200 1.70 -26.36 9.81
CA PRO A 200 2.75 -25.89 8.91
C PRO A 200 2.30 -24.72 8.02
N ALA A 201 1.10 -24.79 7.43
CA ALA A 201 0.58 -23.74 6.55
C ALA A 201 0.39 -22.40 7.29
N VAL A 202 -0.23 -22.42 8.47
CA VAL A 202 -0.45 -21.23 9.30
C VAL A 202 0.87 -20.65 9.79
N ARG A 203 1.81 -21.50 10.24
CA ARG A 203 3.14 -21.07 10.69
C ARG A 203 3.90 -20.34 9.59
N ASN A 204 3.87 -20.86 8.36
CA ASN A 204 4.54 -20.22 7.23
C ASN A 204 3.98 -18.82 6.94
N LYS A 205 2.65 -18.64 6.99
CA LYS A 205 2.00 -17.34 6.78
C LYS A 205 2.35 -16.33 7.88
N LEU A 206 2.44 -16.76 9.15
CA LEU A 206 2.87 -15.91 10.26
C LEU A 206 4.34 -15.52 10.16
N VAL A 207 5.24 -16.47 9.90
CA VAL A 207 6.68 -16.23 9.73
C VAL A 207 6.91 -15.26 8.57
N ALA A 208 6.14 -15.41 7.49
CA ALA A 208 6.17 -14.48 6.38
C ALA A 208 5.81 -13.04 6.79
N LEU A 209 5.19 -12.77 7.94
CA LEU A 209 4.92 -11.42 8.45
C LEU A 209 5.79 -11.06 9.66
N GLY A 210 6.82 -11.85 9.96
CA GLY A 210 7.69 -11.66 11.12
C GLY A 210 7.04 -12.04 12.45
N SER A 211 5.95 -12.83 12.41
CA SER A 211 5.25 -13.37 13.58
C SER A 211 5.56 -14.85 13.76
N GLU A 212 5.18 -15.43 14.90
CA GLU A 212 5.46 -16.85 15.20
C GLU A 212 4.25 -17.55 15.81
N VAL A 213 4.22 -18.89 15.69
CA VAL A 213 3.33 -19.73 16.49
C VAL A 213 4.14 -20.20 17.70
N ILE A 214 3.80 -19.67 18.88
CA ILE A 214 4.52 -19.96 20.14
C ILE A 214 4.25 -21.38 20.65
N GLU A 215 3.04 -21.88 20.42
CA GLU A 215 2.62 -23.22 20.78
C GLU A 215 1.44 -23.62 19.90
N GLN A 216 1.38 -24.90 19.56
CA GLN A 216 0.30 -25.51 18.82
C GLN A 216 -0.33 -26.62 19.64
N ARG A 217 -1.59 -26.45 20.01
CA ARG A 217 -2.34 -27.44 20.79
C ARG A 217 -3.34 -28.15 19.89
N PHE A 218 -3.54 -29.44 20.14
CA PHE A 218 -4.53 -30.25 19.43
C PHE A 218 -5.74 -30.47 20.33
N ALA A 219 -6.94 -30.33 19.77
CA ALA A 219 -8.18 -30.56 20.50
C ALA A 219 -9.11 -31.50 19.71
N PRO A 220 -9.87 -32.39 20.37
CA PRO A 220 -10.97 -33.10 19.73
C PRO A 220 -12.11 -32.13 19.37
N ASP A 221 -13.11 -32.60 18.64
CA ASP A 221 -14.33 -31.82 18.30
C ASP A 221 -15.28 -31.68 19.49
N ASP A 222 -14.77 -31.13 20.59
CA ASP A 222 -15.47 -30.85 21.83
C ASP A 222 -15.40 -29.36 22.15
N SER A 223 -16.57 -28.71 22.24
CA SER A 223 -16.64 -27.26 22.40
C SER A 223 -16.01 -26.75 23.70
N GLU A 224 -16.08 -27.52 24.78
CA GLU A 224 -15.54 -27.09 26.07
C GLU A 224 -14.02 -27.20 26.08
N THR A 225 -13.47 -28.29 25.55
CA THR A 225 -12.02 -28.49 25.40
C THR A 225 -11.40 -27.39 24.54
N ILE A 226 -11.98 -27.09 23.37
CA ILE A 226 -11.50 -26.01 22.50
C ILE A 226 -11.57 -24.65 23.24
N ALA A 227 -12.68 -24.36 23.93
CA ALA A 227 -12.83 -23.11 24.67
C ALA A 227 -11.82 -22.97 25.82
N GLN A 228 -11.48 -24.06 26.50
CA GLN A 228 -10.45 -24.07 27.54
C GLN A 228 -9.06 -23.78 26.96
N GLU A 229 -8.69 -24.39 25.83
CA GLU A 229 -7.41 -24.11 25.19
C GLU A 229 -7.31 -22.64 24.71
N ILE A 230 -8.41 -22.08 24.21
CA ILE A 230 -8.47 -20.64 23.86
C ILE A 230 -8.16 -19.78 25.09
N ARG A 231 -8.80 -20.05 26.24
CA ARG A 231 -8.56 -19.29 27.48
C ARG A 231 -7.14 -19.46 27.99
N ARG A 232 -6.56 -20.67 27.92
CA ARG A 232 -5.16 -20.91 28.31
C ARG A 232 -4.18 -20.10 27.48
N PHE A 233 -4.38 -20.00 26.17
CA PHE A 233 -3.52 -19.15 25.33
C PHE A 233 -3.54 -17.67 25.76
N LEU A 234 -4.70 -17.19 26.20
CA LEU A 234 -4.84 -15.82 26.70
C LEU A 234 -4.24 -15.64 28.11
N GLU A 235 -4.59 -16.53 29.04
CA GLU A 235 -4.32 -16.36 30.47
C GLU A 235 -2.92 -16.82 30.88
N GLU A 236 -2.48 -17.97 30.33
CA GLU A 236 -1.20 -18.62 30.68
C GLU A 236 -0.09 -18.21 29.72
N ASP A 237 -0.30 -18.40 28.41
CA ASP A 237 0.77 -18.19 27.41
C ASP A 237 0.96 -16.72 26.99
N ARG A 238 -0.05 -15.89 27.30
CA ARG A 238 -0.12 -14.46 26.94
C ARG A 238 0.09 -14.27 25.43
N ALA A 239 -0.68 -14.98 24.63
CA ALA A 239 -0.66 -14.87 23.18
C ALA A 239 -1.20 -13.50 22.71
N ASP A 240 -0.59 -12.94 21.66
CA ASP A 240 -1.02 -11.70 21.01
C ASP A 240 -2.10 -11.93 19.94
N LEU A 241 -2.27 -13.19 19.52
CA LEU A 241 -3.21 -13.65 18.51
C LEU A 241 -3.59 -15.10 18.80
N ILE A 242 -4.86 -15.45 18.68
CA ILE A 242 -5.32 -16.83 18.82
C ILE A 242 -5.90 -17.30 17.49
N LEU A 243 -5.41 -18.43 16.99
CA LEU A 243 -5.86 -19.04 15.75
C LEU A 243 -6.46 -20.40 16.06
N VAL A 244 -7.63 -20.67 15.50
CA VAL A 244 -8.29 -21.98 15.61
C VAL A 244 -8.54 -22.49 14.19
N THR A 245 -8.09 -23.69 13.90
CA THR A 245 -8.15 -24.30 12.56
C THR A 245 -8.49 -25.78 12.67
N GLY A 246 -8.64 -26.49 11.55
CA GLY A 246 -9.07 -27.90 11.55
C GLY A 246 -10.59 -28.09 11.62
N GLY A 247 -11.33 -27.00 11.86
CA GLY A 247 -12.78 -26.89 11.77
C GLY A 247 -13.13 -25.42 11.50
N MET A 248 -14.21 -25.17 10.76
CA MET A 248 -14.88 -23.87 10.48
C MET A 248 -16.10 -24.05 9.54
N SER A 249 -16.46 -25.29 9.21
CA SER A 249 -17.55 -25.63 8.29
C SER A 249 -18.93 -25.24 8.85
N VAL A 250 -19.95 -25.32 8.00
CA VAL A 250 -21.36 -25.19 8.40
C VAL A 250 -21.93 -26.47 9.00
N ASP A 251 -21.12 -27.53 9.06
CA ASP A 251 -21.58 -28.85 9.46
C ASP A 251 -22.04 -28.83 10.94
N PRO A 252 -23.15 -29.49 11.29
CA PRO A 252 -23.70 -29.46 12.64
C PRO A 252 -22.78 -30.00 13.74
N ASP A 253 -21.82 -30.83 13.36
CA ASP A 253 -20.79 -31.40 14.23
C ASP A 253 -19.55 -30.50 14.36
N ASP A 254 -19.40 -29.46 13.54
CA ASP A 254 -18.34 -28.48 13.70
C ASP A 254 -18.56 -27.63 14.95
N ARG A 255 -17.71 -27.88 15.95
CA ARG A 255 -17.80 -27.24 17.27
C ARG A 255 -17.00 -25.94 17.35
N THR A 256 -16.17 -25.63 16.36
CA THR A 256 -15.17 -24.57 16.44
C THR A 256 -15.79 -23.16 16.55
N PRO A 257 -16.74 -22.74 15.67
CA PRO A 257 -17.36 -21.42 15.81
C PRO A 257 -18.10 -21.24 17.14
N GLY A 258 -18.74 -22.32 17.63
CA GLY A 258 -19.44 -22.35 18.91
C GLY A 258 -18.49 -22.28 20.10
N ALA A 259 -17.34 -22.96 20.03
CA ALA A 259 -16.31 -22.96 21.06
C ALA A 259 -15.66 -21.58 21.22
N ILE A 260 -15.37 -20.88 20.11
CA ILE A 260 -14.84 -19.52 20.13
C ILE A 260 -15.79 -18.57 20.87
N LYS A 261 -17.09 -18.65 20.58
CA LYS A 261 -18.12 -17.87 21.31
C LYS A 261 -18.18 -18.26 22.78
N ARG A 262 -18.13 -19.57 23.10
CA ARG A 262 -18.14 -20.11 24.46
C ARG A 262 -16.93 -19.66 25.28
N ALA A 263 -15.77 -19.48 24.65
CA ALA A 263 -14.58 -18.95 25.29
C ALA A 263 -14.78 -17.52 25.81
N GLY A 264 -15.79 -16.80 25.31
CA GLY A 264 -16.11 -15.43 25.68
C GLY A 264 -15.79 -14.41 24.59
N ALA A 265 -15.40 -14.85 23.39
CA ALA A 265 -14.98 -13.95 22.33
C ALA A 265 -16.17 -13.12 21.80
N SER A 266 -15.96 -11.81 21.67
CA SER A 266 -16.83 -10.92 20.93
C SER A 266 -16.60 -11.13 19.44
N VAL A 267 -17.56 -11.77 18.77
CA VAL A 267 -17.48 -12.07 17.33
C VAL A 267 -17.83 -10.84 16.51
N VAL A 268 -16.89 -10.40 15.66
CA VAL A 268 -17.09 -9.34 14.66
C VAL A 268 -17.84 -9.88 13.45
N SER A 269 -17.43 -11.07 12.98
CA SER A 269 -18.11 -11.77 11.90
C SER A 269 -17.85 -13.26 11.97
N TYR A 270 -18.86 -14.06 11.65
CA TYR A 270 -18.67 -15.41 11.18
C TYR A 270 -18.99 -15.43 9.69
N GLY A 271 -17.95 -15.62 8.89
CA GLY A 271 -17.98 -15.55 7.44
C GLY A 271 -17.45 -14.24 6.89
N THR A 272 -16.90 -14.30 5.68
CA THR A 272 -16.40 -13.15 4.93
C THR A 272 -16.93 -13.20 3.50
N PRO A 273 -17.26 -12.06 2.88
CA PRO A 273 -17.65 -12.01 1.47
C PRO A 273 -16.44 -12.10 0.54
N MET A 274 -15.54 -13.08 0.76
CA MET A 274 -14.36 -13.31 -0.07
C MET A 274 -14.22 -14.80 -0.39
N LEU A 275 -13.76 -15.10 -1.60
CA LEU A 275 -13.51 -16.46 -2.07
C LEU A 275 -12.06 -16.54 -2.58
N PRO A 276 -11.22 -17.45 -2.07
CA PRO A 276 -11.46 -18.41 -0.98
C PRO A 276 -11.39 -17.76 0.43
N GLY A 277 -11.93 -18.44 1.44
CA GLY A 277 -11.94 -17.99 2.84
C GLY A 277 -13.27 -17.45 3.36
N SER A 278 -14.38 -17.79 2.70
CA SER A 278 -15.72 -17.29 3.05
C SER A 278 -16.22 -17.70 4.42
N MET A 279 -15.66 -18.76 5.01
CA MET A 279 -16.04 -19.30 6.32
C MET A 279 -15.16 -18.81 7.48
N LEU A 280 -14.27 -17.86 7.24
CA LEU A 280 -13.41 -17.30 8.29
C LEU A 280 -14.24 -16.60 9.37
N LEU A 281 -13.93 -16.88 10.64
CA LEU A 281 -14.47 -16.16 11.79
C LEU A 281 -13.44 -15.15 12.29
N MET A 282 -13.89 -13.93 12.56
CA MET A 282 -13.09 -12.86 13.17
C MET A 282 -13.75 -12.41 14.46
N GLY A 283 -12.99 -12.33 15.55
CA GLY A 283 -13.45 -11.84 16.84
C GLY A 283 -12.31 -11.39 17.74
N TYR A 284 -12.66 -11.02 18.96
CA TYR A 284 -11.72 -10.58 19.99
C TYR A 284 -12.08 -11.17 21.36
N LEU A 285 -11.08 -11.60 22.11
CA LEU A 285 -11.20 -12.03 23.51
C LEU A 285 -10.30 -11.15 24.36
N ASP A 286 -10.87 -10.35 25.26
CA ASP A 286 -10.15 -9.36 26.08
C ASP A 286 -9.20 -8.45 25.29
N GLY A 287 -9.62 -8.06 24.07
CA GLY A 287 -8.84 -7.23 23.15
C GLY A 287 -7.83 -8.00 22.29
N VAL A 288 -7.55 -9.28 22.59
CA VAL A 288 -6.70 -10.14 21.76
C VAL A 288 -7.50 -10.65 20.54
N PRO A 289 -7.01 -10.47 19.31
CA PRO A 289 -7.67 -11.00 18.12
C PRO A 289 -7.74 -12.52 18.15
N ILE A 290 -8.89 -13.07 17.77
CA ILE A 290 -9.09 -14.50 17.57
C ILE A 290 -9.70 -14.77 16.19
N MET A 291 -9.12 -15.71 15.46
CA MET A 291 -9.56 -16.08 14.12
C MET A 291 -9.84 -17.57 14.01
N GLY A 292 -11.01 -17.90 13.46
CA GLY A 292 -11.35 -19.25 13.02
C GLY A 292 -11.02 -19.42 11.54
N LEU A 293 -10.13 -20.35 11.21
CA LEU A 293 -9.52 -20.49 9.88
C LEU A 293 -10.12 -21.67 9.10
N PRO A 294 -10.75 -21.42 7.93
CA PRO A 294 -11.27 -22.49 7.08
C PRO A 294 -10.15 -23.28 6.40
N GLY A 295 -10.45 -24.53 6.03
CA GLY A 295 -9.46 -25.45 5.47
C GLY A 295 -8.79 -24.98 4.17
N CYS A 296 -9.39 -24.05 3.44
CA CYS A 296 -8.75 -23.40 2.30
C CYS A 296 -7.42 -22.72 2.65
N VAL A 297 -7.17 -22.35 3.92
CA VAL A 297 -5.88 -21.79 4.37
C VAL A 297 -4.69 -22.73 4.10
N MET A 298 -4.92 -24.05 4.01
CA MET A 298 -3.87 -25.03 3.68
C MET A 298 -3.51 -25.08 2.19
N HIS A 299 -4.50 -24.91 1.32
CA HIS A 299 -4.37 -25.24 -0.10
C HIS A 299 -4.36 -24.00 -0.99
N ASP A 300 -5.08 -22.95 -0.60
CA ASP A 300 -5.19 -21.73 -1.37
C ASP A 300 -4.07 -20.74 -0.97
N PRO A 301 -3.31 -20.22 -1.95
CA PRO A 301 -2.20 -19.32 -1.67
C PRO A 301 -2.67 -17.98 -1.10
N TYR A 302 -3.90 -17.56 -1.41
CA TYR A 302 -4.45 -16.28 -1.01
C TYR A 302 -5.92 -16.39 -0.61
N THR A 303 -6.20 -16.16 0.66
CA THR A 303 -7.52 -16.27 1.30
C THR A 303 -7.86 -15.00 2.08
N SER A 304 -9.07 -14.93 2.65
CA SER A 304 -9.43 -13.86 3.60
C SER A 304 -8.48 -13.74 4.80
N PHE A 305 -7.81 -14.83 5.20
CA PHE A 305 -6.76 -14.78 6.23
C PHE A 305 -5.55 -13.96 5.77
N ASP A 306 -5.14 -14.10 4.51
CA ASP A 306 -4.01 -13.36 3.92
C ASP A 306 -4.31 -11.87 3.72
N VAL A 307 -5.59 -11.48 3.73
CA VAL A 307 -6.02 -10.08 3.71
C VAL A 307 -6.07 -9.48 5.12
N LEU A 308 -6.57 -10.24 6.10
CA LEU A 308 -6.83 -9.73 7.46
C LEU A 308 -5.61 -9.81 8.37
N LEU A 309 -4.80 -10.88 8.28
CA LEU A 309 -3.64 -11.08 9.14
C LEU A 309 -2.63 -9.92 9.05
N PRO A 310 -2.23 -9.42 7.86
CA PRO A 310 -1.30 -8.28 7.78
C PRO A 310 -1.84 -7.02 8.48
N ARG A 311 -3.15 -6.82 8.49
CA ARG A 311 -3.79 -5.69 9.17
C ARG A 311 -3.69 -5.82 10.68
N ILE A 312 -3.91 -7.01 11.22
CA ILE A 312 -3.72 -7.31 12.64
C ILE A 312 -2.24 -7.12 13.02
N CYS A 313 -1.29 -7.63 12.21
CA CYS A 313 0.15 -7.42 12.44
C CYS A 313 0.54 -5.94 12.36
N ALA A 314 -0.16 -5.11 11.58
CA ALA A 314 0.04 -3.66 11.55
C ALA A 314 -0.63 -2.91 12.73
N GLY A 315 -1.28 -3.65 13.64
CA GLY A 315 -1.95 -3.12 14.82
C GLY A 315 -3.36 -2.57 14.57
N GLU A 316 -4.03 -2.98 13.48
CA GLU A 316 -5.41 -2.58 13.23
C GLU A 316 -6.42 -3.47 13.97
N THR A 317 -7.49 -2.84 14.44
CA THR A 317 -8.70 -3.53 14.88
C THR A 317 -9.64 -3.71 13.69
N ILE A 318 -9.98 -4.95 13.38
CA ILE A 318 -10.89 -5.31 12.30
C ILE A 318 -12.33 -5.09 12.75
N THR A 319 -13.06 -4.29 12.00
CA THR A 319 -14.46 -3.96 12.24
C THR A 319 -15.38 -4.76 11.33
N ARG A 320 -16.70 -4.64 11.56
CA ARG A 320 -17.69 -5.26 10.66
C ARG A 320 -17.58 -4.70 9.23
N THR A 321 -17.36 -3.40 9.09
CA THR A 321 -17.21 -2.72 7.81
C THR A 321 -16.05 -3.29 7.01
N ASP A 322 -14.90 -3.48 7.68
CA ASP A 322 -13.70 -4.09 7.07
C ASP A 322 -13.98 -5.47 6.47
N ILE A 323 -14.83 -6.27 7.11
CA ILE A 323 -15.24 -7.58 6.59
C ILE A 323 -16.15 -7.41 5.38
N THR A 324 -17.14 -6.52 5.45
CA THR A 324 -18.11 -6.35 4.35
C THR A 324 -17.49 -5.82 3.06
N GLU A 325 -16.47 -4.98 3.17
CA GLU A 325 -15.76 -4.42 2.02
C GLU A 325 -14.96 -5.45 1.22
N LEU A 326 -14.62 -6.60 1.82
CA LEU A 326 -13.92 -7.69 1.13
C LEU A 326 -14.69 -8.22 -0.08
N GLY A 327 -16.01 -7.99 -0.16
CA GLY A 327 -16.85 -8.36 -1.30
C GLY A 327 -16.43 -7.70 -2.61
N TYR A 328 -16.02 -6.43 -2.55
CA TYR A 328 -15.67 -5.70 -3.75
C TYR A 328 -14.27 -6.09 -4.25
N GLY A 329 -14.23 -6.95 -5.27
CA GLY A 329 -12.99 -7.52 -5.79
C GLY A 329 -12.45 -8.71 -4.98
N GLY A 330 -13.29 -9.31 -4.13
CA GLY A 330 -12.96 -10.47 -3.28
C GLY A 330 -13.00 -11.83 -3.97
N LEU A 331 -13.06 -11.88 -5.30
CA LEU A 331 -13.12 -13.13 -6.06
C LEU A 331 -11.71 -13.47 -6.57
N TYR A 332 -11.07 -14.46 -5.94
CA TYR A 332 -9.73 -14.92 -6.29
C TYR A 332 -9.77 -16.40 -6.68
N GLY A 333 -9.25 -16.72 -7.88
CA GLY A 333 -8.96 -18.11 -8.27
C GLY A 333 -10.16 -19.07 -8.25
N CYS A 334 -11.33 -18.61 -8.71
CA CYS A 334 -12.50 -19.45 -8.90
C CYS A 334 -12.57 -19.99 -10.33
#